data_AF-A0A843CB60-F1
#
_entry.id   AF-A0A843CB60-F1
#
_cell.length_a   1.000
_cell.length_b   1.000
_cell.length_c   1.000
_cell.angle_alpha   90.00
_cell.angle_beta   90.00
_cell.angle_gamma   90.00
#
_symmetry.space_group_name_H-M   'P 1'
#
loop_
_entity.id
_entity.type
_entity.pdbx_description
1 polymer ?
#
loop_
_entity_poly.entity_id
_entity_poly.type
_entity_poly.pdbx_seq_one_letter_code
_entity_poly.pdbx_strand_id
1 'polypeptide(L)'
;MRKAKTERNLDINSEISVKEALERLNLTKNGKLTNAAILVFGKEPQKFFLQGEMRCAKFKGTKAAKPFIDMKVIQGSSYEQIDAAEKFVLNNIRKAAWTVSGQVEREERWEYPPDAIREGITNAVAHRDYSSTANVHVSIFDDRIEVWNPGTLPEPLTPEDLKKEHKSIPINPLIAHALFLIKYIERWGTGTNDIIRNCVDSGLPEPVFKEEAGGFAVVLRKSKIPELSELELNERQKKAIEYIKEHDRITNREYQILCPFVTKETLRKDLNDLITKEIIVKRGVKRGVFYEFI
;
A
#
# COMPACT_ATOMS: atom_id res chain seq x y z
N MET A 1 -6.48 -0.07 -26.32
CA MET A 1 -5.77 -0.03 -27.63
C MET A 1 -5.09 1.31 -27.90
N ARG A 2 -5.80 2.45 -27.96
CA ARG A 2 -5.15 3.77 -28.16
C ARG A 2 -4.10 4.07 -27.08
N LYS A 3 -4.46 3.95 -25.80
CA LYS A 3 -3.52 4.07 -24.66
C LYS A 3 -2.33 3.09 -24.76
N ALA A 4 -2.60 1.82 -25.05
CA ALA A 4 -1.58 0.78 -25.24
C ALA A 4 -0.57 1.08 -26.37
N LYS A 5 -1.05 1.57 -27.53
CA LYS A 5 -0.20 1.94 -28.69
C LYS A 5 0.70 3.13 -28.32
N THR A 6 0.11 4.20 -27.80
CA THR A 6 0.83 5.44 -27.45
C THR A 6 1.85 5.20 -26.35
N GLU A 7 1.53 4.36 -25.38
CA GLU A 7 2.36 4.21 -24.20
C GLU A 7 3.39 3.08 -24.33
N ARG A 8 3.06 1.90 -24.86
CA ARG A 8 3.98 0.73 -24.90
C ARG A 8 4.71 0.56 -26.23
N ASN A 9 4.52 1.45 -27.20
CA ASN A 9 5.04 1.33 -28.56
C ASN A 9 4.75 -0.05 -29.20
N LEU A 10 3.62 -0.65 -28.81
CA LEU A 10 3.17 -1.91 -29.38
C LEU A 10 2.77 -1.64 -30.83
N ASP A 11 3.21 -2.49 -31.76
CA ASP A 11 2.82 -2.46 -33.16
C ASP A 11 1.36 -2.90 -33.32
N ILE A 12 0.48 -2.04 -32.81
CA ILE A 12 -0.95 -2.17 -32.84
C ILE A 12 -1.42 -1.11 -33.82
N ASN A 13 -1.81 -1.53 -35.02
CA ASN A 13 -2.49 -0.63 -35.94
C ASN A 13 -3.74 -0.07 -35.22
N SER A 14 -3.78 1.25 -35.04
CA SER A 14 -4.88 1.95 -34.35
C SER A 14 -6.17 1.97 -35.16
N GLU A 15 -6.12 1.49 -36.40
CA GLU A 15 -7.23 1.37 -37.33
C GLU A 15 -7.92 0.00 -37.29
N ILE A 16 -7.44 -0.95 -36.48
CA ILE A 16 -8.13 -2.24 -36.32
C ILE A 16 -9.49 -2.04 -35.65
N SER A 17 -10.47 -2.84 -36.07
CA SER A 17 -11.80 -2.82 -35.46
C SER A 17 -11.73 -3.24 -33.99
N VAL A 18 -12.69 -2.79 -33.17
CA VAL A 18 -12.79 -3.22 -31.75
C VAL A 18 -12.90 -4.74 -31.64
N LYS A 19 -13.63 -5.37 -32.57
CA LYS A 19 -13.78 -6.83 -32.62
C LYS A 19 -12.43 -7.51 -32.84
N GLU A 20 -11.67 -7.06 -33.82
CA GLU A 20 -10.34 -7.58 -34.12
C GLU A 20 -9.36 -7.35 -32.95
N ALA A 21 -9.44 -6.19 -32.29
CA ALA A 21 -8.66 -5.93 -31.09
C ALA A 21 -8.97 -6.93 -29.97
N LEU A 22 -10.25 -7.21 -29.71
CA LEU A 22 -10.65 -8.18 -28.68
C LEU A 22 -10.21 -9.60 -29.04
N GLU A 23 -10.28 -9.99 -30.31
CA GLU A 23 -9.79 -11.29 -30.81
C GLU A 23 -8.28 -11.44 -30.61
N ARG A 24 -7.49 -10.46 -31.04
CA ARG A 24 -6.02 -10.46 -30.87
C ARG A 24 -5.59 -10.49 -29.40
N LEU A 25 -6.43 -9.98 -28.50
CA LEU A 25 -6.19 -9.97 -27.05
C LEU A 25 -6.70 -11.21 -26.33
N ASN A 26 -7.23 -12.21 -27.05
CA ASN A 26 -7.88 -13.39 -26.47
C ASN A 26 -9.05 -13.03 -25.53
N LEU A 27 -9.71 -11.89 -25.80
CA LEU A 27 -10.88 -11.38 -25.07
C LEU A 27 -12.20 -11.82 -25.71
N THR A 28 -12.12 -12.64 -26.75
CA THR A 28 -13.26 -13.36 -27.34
C THR A 28 -12.97 -14.86 -27.44
N LYS A 29 -13.99 -15.68 -27.25
CA LYS A 29 -13.95 -17.13 -27.49
C LYS A 29 -15.24 -17.54 -28.21
N ASN A 30 -15.12 -18.22 -29.35
CA ASN A 30 -16.26 -18.65 -30.17
C ASN A 30 -17.23 -17.50 -30.53
N GLY A 31 -16.70 -16.33 -30.87
CA GLY A 31 -17.48 -15.14 -31.21
C GLY A 31 -18.18 -14.44 -30.03
N LYS A 32 -17.98 -14.90 -28.79
CA LYS A 32 -18.52 -14.29 -27.57
C LYS A 32 -17.41 -13.66 -26.74
N LEU A 33 -17.74 -12.61 -25.98
CA LEU A 33 -16.81 -11.97 -25.04
C LEU A 33 -16.44 -12.93 -23.90
N THR A 34 -15.18 -12.85 -23.44
CA THR A 34 -14.76 -13.53 -22.21
C THR A 34 -15.17 -12.72 -20.98
N ASN A 35 -15.18 -13.37 -19.80
CA ASN A 35 -15.42 -12.69 -18.53
C ASN A 35 -14.42 -11.55 -18.29
N ALA A 36 -13.14 -11.75 -18.65
CA ALA A 36 -12.11 -10.73 -18.55
C ALA A 36 -12.42 -9.51 -19.45
N ALA A 37 -12.97 -9.72 -20.64
CA ALA A 37 -13.37 -8.64 -21.52
C ALA A 37 -14.48 -7.79 -20.90
N ILE A 38 -15.46 -8.44 -20.28
CA ILE A 38 -16.56 -7.77 -19.58
C ILE A 38 -16.03 -7.03 -18.36
N LEU A 39 -15.25 -7.67 -17.50
CA LEU A 39 -14.73 -7.05 -16.27
C LEU A 39 -13.81 -5.86 -16.55
N VAL A 40 -12.89 -5.99 -17.52
CA VAL A 40 -11.88 -4.95 -17.78
C VAL A 40 -12.38 -3.85 -18.71
N PHE A 41 -13.30 -4.11 -19.64
CA PHE A 41 -13.73 -3.11 -20.64
C PHE A 41 -15.23 -2.90 -20.74
N GLY A 42 -16.03 -3.68 -20.00
CA GLY A 42 -17.47 -3.51 -19.97
C GLY A 42 -17.87 -2.19 -19.32
N LYS A 43 -18.90 -1.55 -19.86
CA LYS A 43 -19.46 -0.31 -19.28
C LYS A 43 -20.20 -0.57 -17.96
N GLU A 44 -20.85 -1.73 -17.85
CA GLU A 44 -21.64 -2.13 -16.68
C GLU A 44 -21.39 -3.63 -16.36
N PRO A 45 -20.15 -4.02 -15.98
CA PRO A 45 -19.82 -5.41 -15.73
C PRO A 45 -20.63 -6.01 -14.58
N GLN A 46 -21.13 -5.18 -13.67
CA GLN A 46 -21.94 -5.61 -12.53
C GLN A 46 -23.30 -6.22 -12.94
N LYS A 47 -23.77 -6.01 -14.17
CA LYS A 47 -24.93 -6.76 -14.72
C LYS A 47 -24.67 -8.27 -14.83
N PHE A 48 -23.41 -8.66 -14.92
CA PHE A 48 -22.98 -10.06 -15.02
C PHE A 48 -22.27 -10.53 -13.75
N PHE A 49 -21.55 -9.63 -13.08
CA PHE A 49 -20.76 -9.91 -11.88
C PHE A 49 -21.09 -8.88 -10.80
N LEU A 50 -22.19 -9.08 -10.05
CA LEU A 50 -22.61 -8.17 -8.98
C LEU A 50 -21.50 -7.93 -7.95
N GLN A 51 -20.73 -8.97 -7.66
CA GLN A 51 -19.57 -8.93 -6.78
C GLN A 51 -18.37 -8.17 -7.37
N GLY A 52 -18.38 -7.85 -8.66
CA GLY A 52 -17.29 -7.19 -9.38
C GLY A 52 -17.14 -5.70 -9.06
N GLU A 53 -17.45 -5.29 -7.84
CA GLU A 53 -17.26 -3.94 -7.31
C GLU A 53 -16.11 -3.91 -6.29
N MET A 54 -15.59 -2.71 -6.03
CA MET A 54 -14.61 -2.43 -4.99
C MET A 54 -15.23 -1.52 -3.93
N ARG A 55 -14.98 -1.80 -2.65
CA ARG A 55 -15.44 -0.94 -1.56
C ARG A 55 -14.25 -0.26 -0.90
N CYS A 56 -14.32 1.05 -0.82
CA CYS A 56 -13.33 1.85 -0.13
C CYS A 56 -13.96 2.49 1.10
N ALA A 57 -13.25 2.48 2.22
CA ALA A 57 -13.73 3.06 3.46
C ALA A 57 -12.59 3.69 4.25
N LYS A 58 -12.84 4.86 4.84
CA LYS A 58 -12.00 5.47 5.85
C LYS A 58 -12.65 5.32 7.22
N PHE A 59 -11.91 4.77 8.16
CA PHE A 59 -12.33 4.57 9.54
C PHE A 59 -11.68 5.61 10.45
N LYS A 60 -12.32 5.89 11.59
CA LYS A 60 -11.68 6.59 12.70
C LYS A 60 -10.98 5.58 13.60
N GLY A 61 -9.73 5.82 13.95
CA GLY A 61 -8.92 4.90 14.74
C GLY A 61 -8.36 3.73 13.93
N THR A 62 -7.96 2.68 14.64
CA THR A 62 -7.24 1.51 14.09
C THR A 62 -8.13 0.29 13.87
N LYS A 63 -9.43 0.41 14.18
CA LYS A 63 -10.43 -0.66 14.09
C LYS A 63 -11.46 -0.38 13.00
N ALA A 64 -11.89 -1.42 12.31
CA ALA A 64 -12.95 -1.36 11.31
C ALA A 64 -14.33 -1.27 12.00
N ALA A 65 -14.65 -0.09 12.54
CA ALA A 65 -15.89 0.17 13.27
C ALA A 65 -16.59 1.42 12.75
N LYS A 66 -17.93 1.41 12.81
CA LYS A 66 -18.73 2.60 12.53
C LYS A 66 -18.50 3.67 13.62
N PRO A 67 -18.62 4.97 13.30
CA PRO A 67 -18.97 5.52 11.98
C PRO A 67 -17.79 5.51 10.99
N PHE A 68 -18.12 5.39 9.69
CA PHE A 68 -17.15 5.64 8.63
C PHE A 68 -16.94 7.16 8.48
N ILE A 69 -15.69 7.59 8.33
CA ILE A 69 -15.37 8.99 7.99
C ILE A 69 -15.74 9.26 6.53
N ASP A 70 -15.42 8.31 5.65
CA ASP A 70 -15.77 8.33 4.24
C ASP A 70 -15.98 6.88 3.76
N MET A 71 -16.86 6.68 2.79
CA MET A 71 -17.12 5.37 2.20
C MET A 71 -17.56 5.54 0.75
N LYS A 72 -17.04 4.66 -0.12
CA LYS A 72 -17.43 4.60 -1.51
C LYS A 72 -17.54 3.16 -2.00
N VAL A 73 -18.63 2.86 -2.68
CA VAL A 73 -18.75 1.64 -3.50
C VAL A 73 -18.44 2.04 -4.94
N ILE A 74 -17.45 1.40 -5.53
CA ILE A 74 -16.92 1.72 -6.85
C ILE A 74 -17.27 0.58 -7.81
N GLN A 75 -18.10 0.91 -8.79
CA GLN A 75 -18.53 0.02 -9.87
C GLN A 75 -17.93 0.47 -11.20
N GLY A 76 -18.31 -0.18 -12.31
CA GLY A 76 -17.70 0.05 -13.62
C GLY A 76 -16.60 -0.97 -13.90
N SER A 77 -15.80 -0.70 -14.93
CA SER A 77 -14.75 -1.61 -15.37
C SER A 77 -13.57 -1.68 -14.38
N SER A 78 -12.79 -2.75 -14.42
CA SER A 78 -11.69 -2.96 -13.48
C SER A 78 -10.64 -1.83 -13.48
N TYR A 79 -10.33 -1.21 -14.63
CA TYR A 79 -9.39 -0.08 -14.65
C TYR A 79 -10.00 1.20 -14.05
N GLU A 80 -11.30 1.45 -14.30
CA GLU A 80 -12.01 2.58 -13.68
C GLU A 80 -12.08 2.43 -12.17
N GLN A 81 -12.26 1.18 -11.69
CA GLN A 81 -12.23 0.88 -10.27
C GLN A 81 -10.87 1.17 -9.64
N ILE A 82 -9.77 0.79 -10.30
CA ILE A 82 -8.40 1.07 -9.83
C ILE A 82 -8.19 2.59 -9.73
N ASP A 83 -8.48 3.34 -10.80
CA ASP A 83 -8.29 4.80 -10.83
C ASP A 83 -9.11 5.50 -9.75
N ALA A 84 -10.38 5.10 -9.59
CA ALA A 84 -11.27 5.71 -8.63
C ALA A 84 -10.91 5.36 -7.18
N ALA A 85 -10.37 4.16 -6.93
CA ALA A 85 -9.92 3.74 -5.61
C ALA A 85 -8.61 4.41 -5.21
N GLU A 86 -7.65 4.52 -6.13
CA GLU A 86 -6.44 5.31 -5.91
C GLU A 86 -6.80 6.77 -5.57
N LYS A 87 -7.68 7.38 -6.36
CA LYS A 87 -8.16 8.75 -6.10
C LYS A 87 -8.88 8.86 -4.75
N PHE A 88 -9.68 7.86 -4.37
CA PHE A 88 -10.32 7.82 -3.06
C PHE A 88 -9.28 7.84 -1.94
N VAL A 89 -8.23 7.02 -2.06
CA VAL A 89 -7.14 6.96 -1.08
C VAL A 89 -6.42 8.30 -1.01
N LEU A 90 -5.96 8.84 -2.15
CA LEU A 90 -5.22 10.11 -2.19
C LEU A 90 -6.04 11.27 -1.61
N ASN A 91 -7.36 11.33 -1.85
CA ASN A 91 -8.22 12.35 -1.25
C ASN A 91 -8.41 12.20 0.27
N ASN A 92 -8.11 11.02 0.82
CA ASN A 92 -8.36 10.68 2.22
C ASN A 92 -7.09 10.60 3.07
N ILE A 93 -5.91 10.75 2.45
CA ILE A 93 -4.61 10.80 3.13
C ILE A 93 -4.02 12.21 3.04
N ARG A 94 -3.06 12.50 3.91
CA ARG A 94 -2.38 13.80 3.95
C ARG A 94 -1.35 13.93 2.83
N LYS A 95 -1.27 15.13 2.26
CA LYS A 95 -0.15 15.60 1.45
C LYS A 95 0.61 16.64 2.28
N ALA A 96 1.81 16.29 2.74
CA ALA A 96 2.65 17.18 3.54
C ALA A 96 3.63 17.93 2.63
N ALA A 97 3.89 19.20 2.94
CA ALA A 97 4.90 20.00 2.26
C ALA A 97 6.24 19.86 2.99
N TRP A 98 7.21 19.24 2.34
CA TRP A 98 8.57 19.06 2.82
C TRP A 98 9.42 20.28 2.45
N THR A 99 10.24 20.73 3.37
CA THR A 99 11.29 21.72 3.07
C THR A 99 12.61 20.97 3.05
N VAL A 100 13.22 20.82 1.87
CA VAL A 100 14.54 20.21 1.75
C VAL A 100 15.58 21.25 2.15
N SER A 101 16.46 20.92 3.10
CA SER A 101 17.53 21.82 3.54
C SER A 101 18.40 22.22 2.35
N GLY A 102 18.46 23.53 2.04
CA GLY A 102 19.20 24.06 0.90
C GLY A 102 18.38 24.31 -0.37
N GLN A 103 17.09 23.98 -0.39
CA GLN A 103 16.16 24.33 -1.48
C GLN A 103 15.09 25.30 -0.99
N VAL A 104 14.83 26.35 -1.78
CA VAL A 104 13.78 27.34 -1.48
C VAL A 104 12.39 26.78 -1.77
N GLU A 105 12.31 25.78 -2.66
CA GLU A 105 11.05 25.16 -3.07
C GLU A 105 10.61 24.06 -2.08
N ARG A 106 9.32 24.08 -1.76
CA ARG A 106 8.67 23.05 -0.93
C ARG A 106 8.26 21.88 -1.82
N GLU A 107 8.65 20.66 -1.46
CA GLU A 107 8.19 19.44 -2.14
C GLU A 107 6.93 18.91 -1.45
N GLU A 108 5.81 18.82 -2.16
CA GLU A 108 4.61 18.18 -1.61
C GLU A 108 4.67 16.65 -1.78
N ARG A 109 4.71 15.91 -0.67
CA ARG A 109 4.72 14.45 -0.65
C ARG A 109 3.51 13.89 0.06
N TRP A 110 2.96 12.81 -0.46
CA TRP A 110 1.91 12.04 0.19
C TRP A 110 2.46 11.25 1.38
N GLU A 111 1.66 11.07 2.44
CA GLU A 111 2.04 10.23 3.59
C GLU A 111 2.22 8.74 3.23
N TYR A 112 1.70 8.31 2.07
CA TYR A 112 1.99 7.01 1.47
C TYR A 112 2.40 7.19 0.00
N PRO A 113 3.32 6.37 -0.52
CA PRO A 113 3.72 6.44 -1.93
C PRO A 113 2.51 6.11 -2.83
N PRO A 114 2.10 7.00 -3.75
CA PRO A 114 1.00 6.72 -4.68
C PRO A 114 1.22 5.47 -5.51
N ASP A 115 2.47 5.21 -5.93
CA ASP A 115 2.80 4.02 -6.72
C ASP A 115 2.62 2.73 -5.93
N ALA A 116 2.95 2.72 -4.62
CA ALA A 116 2.69 1.56 -3.75
C ALA A 116 1.19 1.30 -3.57
N ILE A 117 0.39 2.37 -3.45
CA ILE A 117 -1.07 2.28 -3.37
C ILE A 117 -1.64 1.71 -4.67
N ARG A 118 -1.26 2.28 -5.82
CA ARG A 118 -1.73 1.84 -7.15
C ARG A 118 -1.37 0.38 -7.41
N GLU A 119 -0.13 -0.02 -7.12
CA GLU A 119 0.34 -1.39 -7.32
C GLU A 119 -0.43 -2.38 -6.42
N GLY A 120 -0.64 -2.04 -5.14
CA GLY A 120 -1.45 -2.85 -4.22
C GLY A 120 -2.89 -3.04 -4.69
N ILE A 121 -3.56 -1.96 -5.10
CA ILE A 121 -4.93 -2.00 -5.63
C ILE A 121 -5.00 -2.79 -6.94
N THR A 122 -4.03 -2.59 -7.83
CA THR A 122 -4.01 -3.27 -9.13
C THR A 122 -3.77 -4.77 -8.96
N ASN A 123 -2.86 -5.16 -8.07
CA ASN A 123 -2.62 -6.57 -7.74
C ASN A 123 -3.87 -7.22 -7.12
N ALA A 124 -4.56 -6.52 -6.22
CA ALA A 124 -5.82 -7.00 -5.66
C ALA A 124 -6.88 -7.29 -6.74
N VAL A 125 -6.95 -6.46 -7.79
CA VAL A 125 -7.88 -6.67 -8.93
C VAL A 125 -7.42 -7.80 -9.85
N ALA A 126 -6.11 -7.89 -10.13
CA ALA A 126 -5.55 -8.91 -11.03
C ALA A 126 -5.57 -10.32 -10.41
N HIS A 127 -5.40 -10.42 -9.09
CA HIS A 127 -5.32 -11.68 -8.35
C HIS A 127 -6.59 -12.05 -7.60
N ARG A 128 -7.65 -11.25 -7.70
CA ARG A 128 -8.95 -11.56 -7.10
C ARG A 128 -9.50 -12.92 -7.54
N ASP A 129 -10.02 -13.69 -6.60
CA ASP A 129 -10.95 -14.78 -6.91
C ASP A 129 -12.32 -14.20 -7.31
N TYR A 130 -12.60 -14.17 -8.62
CA TYR A 130 -13.87 -13.67 -9.16
C TYR A 130 -15.06 -14.63 -8.97
N SER A 131 -14.82 -15.85 -8.49
CA SER A 131 -15.89 -16.80 -8.12
C SER A 131 -16.46 -16.51 -6.72
N SER A 132 -15.67 -15.89 -5.85
CA SER A 132 -16.09 -15.44 -4.53
C SER A 132 -17.13 -14.32 -4.60
N THR A 133 -18.10 -14.33 -3.69
CA THR A 133 -19.10 -13.26 -3.53
C THR A 133 -18.56 -12.03 -2.80
N ALA A 134 -17.37 -12.10 -2.20
CA ALA A 134 -16.73 -10.98 -1.51
C ALA A 134 -16.10 -9.98 -2.50
N ASN A 135 -15.93 -8.74 -2.06
CA ASN A 135 -15.42 -7.64 -2.87
C ASN A 135 -13.95 -7.32 -2.54
N VAL A 136 -13.26 -6.59 -3.42
CA VAL A 136 -11.99 -5.96 -3.02
C VAL A 136 -12.30 -4.84 -2.03
N HIS A 137 -11.55 -4.79 -0.94
CA HIS A 137 -11.69 -3.77 0.10
C HIS A 137 -10.43 -2.92 0.18
N VAL A 138 -10.60 -1.60 0.13
CA VAL A 138 -9.53 -0.63 0.39
C VAL A 138 -9.90 0.14 1.66
N SER A 139 -9.22 -0.17 2.76
CA SER A 139 -9.52 0.36 4.08
C SER A 139 -8.43 1.31 4.54
N ILE A 140 -8.79 2.52 4.94
CA ILE A 140 -7.89 3.53 5.47
C ILE A 140 -8.17 3.68 6.96
N PHE A 141 -7.14 3.48 7.77
CA PHE A 141 -7.14 3.65 9.22
C PHE A 141 -6.17 4.77 9.62
N ASP A 142 -6.21 5.15 10.89
CA ASP A 142 -5.30 6.17 11.41
C ASP A 142 -3.82 5.75 11.33
N ASP A 143 -3.54 4.44 11.33
CA ASP A 143 -2.19 3.85 11.39
C ASP A 143 -1.77 3.08 10.13
N ARG A 144 -2.68 2.82 9.18
CA ARG A 144 -2.39 2.00 7.99
C ARG A 144 -3.42 2.18 6.87
N ILE A 145 -3.00 1.80 5.66
CA ILE A 145 -3.90 1.45 4.55
C ILE A 145 -3.85 -0.07 4.37
N GLU A 146 -4.98 -0.68 4.12
CA GLU A 146 -5.12 -2.11 3.87
C GLU A 146 -5.89 -2.33 2.56
N VAL A 147 -5.28 -3.06 1.63
CA VAL A 147 -5.91 -3.51 0.39
C VAL A 147 -6.10 -5.02 0.50
N TRP A 148 -7.34 -5.47 0.55
CA TRP A 148 -7.71 -6.89 0.68
C TRP A 148 -8.51 -7.35 -0.54
N ASN A 149 -8.23 -8.56 -1.05
CA ASN A 149 -9.05 -9.24 -2.06
C ASN A 149 -9.38 -10.67 -1.63
N PRO A 150 -10.52 -11.24 -2.08
CA PRO A 150 -10.78 -12.66 -1.91
C PRO A 150 -9.81 -13.50 -2.75
N GLY A 151 -9.47 -14.69 -2.25
CA GLY A 151 -8.48 -15.58 -2.82
C GLY A 151 -7.12 -15.49 -2.12
N THR A 152 -6.40 -16.61 -2.12
CA THR A 152 -5.06 -16.76 -1.52
C THR A 152 -3.99 -16.77 -2.61
N LEU A 153 -2.71 -16.78 -2.23
CA LEU A 153 -1.61 -16.91 -3.15
C LEU A 153 -1.66 -18.26 -3.88
N PRO A 154 -1.31 -18.30 -5.18
CA PRO A 154 -1.21 -19.56 -5.89
C PRO A 154 0.03 -20.33 -5.41
N GLU A 155 -0.13 -21.64 -5.15
CA GLU A 155 1.00 -22.50 -4.84
C GLU A 155 2.06 -22.43 -5.96
N PRO A 156 3.37 -22.43 -5.62
CA PRO A 156 3.95 -22.62 -4.29
C PRO A 156 4.24 -21.32 -3.51
N LEU A 157 3.69 -20.17 -3.91
CA LEU A 157 4.05 -18.88 -3.31
C LEU A 157 3.55 -18.75 -1.87
N THR A 158 4.42 -18.26 -1.00
CA THR A 158 4.08 -17.81 0.36
C THR A 158 4.19 -16.29 0.50
N PRO A 159 3.57 -15.66 1.52
CA PRO A 159 3.74 -14.23 1.76
C PRO A 159 5.20 -13.78 1.92
N GLU A 160 6.05 -14.64 2.49
CA GLU A 160 7.49 -14.39 2.65
C GLU A 160 8.23 -14.38 1.30
N ASP A 161 7.78 -15.15 0.31
CA ASP A 161 8.38 -15.18 -1.03
C ASP A 161 8.14 -13.88 -1.78
N LEU A 162 7.05 -13.18 -1.49
CA LEU A 162 6.74 -11.88 -2.10
C LEU A 162 7.73 -10.77 -1.73
N LYS A 163 8.57 -11.00 -0.71
CA LYS A 163 9.64 -10.09 -0.31
C LYS A 163 10.93 -10.29 -1.09
N LYS A 164 11.05 -11.39 -1.83
CA LYS A 164 12.24 -11.77 -2.62
C LYS A 164 11.92 -11.64 -4.10
N GLU A 165 12.92 -11.84 -4.95
CA GLU A 165 12.65 -12.01 -6.38
C GLU A 165 11.81 -13.27 -6.60
N HIS A 166 10.68 -13.12 -7.28
CA HIS A 166 9.81 -14.24 -7.64
C HIS A 166 9.20 -14.06 -9.02
N LYS A 167 8.76 -15.16 -9.62
CA LYS A 167 8.04 -15.11 -10.90
C LYS A 167 6.60 -14.66 -10.66
N SER A 168 6.02 -13.94 -11.62
CA SER A 168 4.60 -13.61 -11.60
C SER A 168 3.76 -14.85 -11.94
N ILE A 169 2.83 -15.21 -11.05
CA ILE A 169 1.83 -16.27 -11.25
C ILE A 169 0.43 -15.63 -11.13
N PRO A 170 -0.12 -15.07 -12.23
CA PRO A 170 -1.42 -14.39 -12.19
C PRO A 170 -2.58 -15.38 -12.06
N ILE A 171 -3.46 -15.17 -11.08
CA ILE A 171 -4.69 -15.97 -10.91
C ILE A 171 -5.65 -15.73 -12.08
N ASN A 172 -5.69 -14.49 -12.61
CA ASN A 172 -6.49 -14.14 -13.78
C ASN A 172 -5.59 -13.69 -14.95
N PRO A 173 -4.99 -14.62 -15.73
CA PRO A 173 -4.03 -14.27 -16.79
C PRO A 173 -4.57 -13.28 -17.82
N LEU A 174 -5.83 -13.39 -18.23
CA LEU A 174 -6.44 -12.47 -19.21
C LEU A 174 -6.64 -11.05 -18.64
N ILE A 175 -6.99 -10.94 -17.35
CA ILE A 175 -7.14 -9.64 -16.68
C ILE A 175 -5.76 -9.00 -16.50
N ALA A 176 -4.79 -9.75 -15.97
CA ALA A 176 -3.40 -9.28 -15.85
C ALA A 176 -2.83 -8.89 -17.22
N HIS A 177 -3.07 -9.69 -18.26
CA HIS A 177 -2.65 -9.38 -19.63
C HIS A 177 -3.22 -8.05 -20.12
N ALA A 178 -4.52 -7.81 -19.90
CA ALA A 178 -5.18 -6.56 -20.26
C ALA A 178 -4.63 -5.35 -19.49
N LEU A 179 -4.44 -5.48 -18.17
CA LEU A 179 -3.86 -4.43 -17.31
C LEU A 179 -2.41 -4.08 -17.72
N PHE A 180 -1.61 -5.08 -18.09
CA PHE A 180 -0.25 -4.85 -18.60
C PHE A 180 -0.25 -3.97 -19.87
N LEU A 181 -1.18 -4.25 -20.79
CA LEU A 181 -1.27 -3.54 -22.06
C LEU A 181 -1.64 -2.08 -21.88
N ILE A 182 -2.42 -1.75 -20.84
CA ILE A 182 -2.77 -0.37 -20.50
C ILE A 182 -1.82 0.27 -19.49
N LYS A 183 -0.67 -0.35 -19.19
CA LYS A 183 0.38 0.10 -18.26
C LYS A 183 0.00 0.18 -16.78
N TYR A 184 -0.93 -0.66 -16.33
CA TYR A 184 -1.29 -0.71 -14.91
C TYR A 184 -0.40 -1.69 -14.13
N ILE A 185 0.20 -2.68 -14.80
CA ILE A 185 1.17 -3.61 -14.20
C ILE A 185 2.37 -3.85 -15.10
N GLU A 186 3.47 -4.27 -14.50
CA GLU A 186 4.61 -4.91 -15.16
C GLU A 186 4.52 -6.45 -15.05
N ARG A 187 5.14 -7.20 -15.98
CA ARG A 187 5.08 -8.69 -15.99
C ARG A 187 6.25 -9.39 -15.31
N TRP A 188 7.20 -8.64 -14.78
CA TRP A 188 8.46 -9.19 -14.29
C TRP A 188 8.41 -9.73 -12.86
N GLY A 189 7.24 -9.70 -12.21
CA GLY A 189 7.10 -10.15 -10.82
C GLY A 189 7.71 -9.19 -9.79
N THR A 190 8.04 -7.97 -10.20
CA THR A 190 8.68 -6.96 -9.33
C THR A 190 7.68 -6.16 -8.50
N GLY A 191 6.39 -6.22 -8.82
CA GLY A 191 5.38 -5.32 -8.25
C GLY A 191 5.35 -5.29 -6.73
N THR A 192 5.38 -6.45 -6.07
CA THR A 192 5.48 -6.56 -4.59
C THR A 192 6.79 -5.99 -4.05
N ASN A 193 7.92 -6.25 -4.71
CA ASN A 193 9.21 -5.65 -4.35
C ASN A 193 9.24 -4.13 -4.58
N ASP A 194 8.53 -3.62 -5.59
CA ASP A 194 8.39 -2.20 -5.88
C ASP A 194 7.52 -1.52 -4.80
N ILE A 195 6.45 -2.17 -4.31
CA ILE A 195 5.71 -1.70 -3.12
C ILE A 195 6.66 -1.58 -1.92
N ILE A 196 7.48 -2.62 -1.66
CA ILE A 196 8.44 -2.61 -0.54
C ILE A 196 9.42 -1.45 -0.70
N ARG A 197 10.07 -1.33 -1.87
CA ARG A 197 11.06 -0.29 -2.16
C ARG A 197 10.44 1.10 -1.99
N ASN A 198 9.28 1.35 -2.58
CA ASN A 198 8.58 2.63 -2.48
C ASN A 198 8.24 3.00 -1.04
N CYS A 199 7.84 2.03 -0.20
CA CYS A 199 7.57 2.28 1.21
C CYS A 199 8.86 2.62 1.97
N VAL A 200 9.91 1.81 1.83
CA VAL A 200 11.18 1.98 2.53
C VAL A 200 11.88 3.29 2.12
N ASP A 201 11.93 3.60 0.82
CA ASP A 201 12.47 4.86 0.29
C ASP A 201 11.65 6.09 0.72
N SER A 202 10.42 5.85 1.21
CA SER A 202 9.57 6.87 1.81
C SER A 202 9.63 6.93 3.33
N GLY A 203 10.57 6.22 3.96
CA GLY A 203 10.71 6.19 5.41
C GLY A 203 9.55 5.48 6.12
N LEU A 204 8.75 4.71 5.37
CA LEU A 204 7.71 3.86 5.92
C LEU A 204 8.27 2.46 6.20
N PRO A 205 7.64 1.71 7.12
CA PRO A 205 7.96 0.31 7.34
C PRO A 205 7.68 -0.51 6.06
N GLU A 206 8.33 -1.68 5.95
CA GLU A 206 7.95 -2.64 4.93
C GLU A 206 6.45 -2.96 4.99
N PRO A 207 5.79 -3.13 3.83
CA PRO A 207 4.42 -3.59 3.78
C PRO A 207 4.30 -4.99 4.38
N VAL A 208 3.15 -5.29 4.97
CA VAL A 208 2.81 -6.63 5.44
C VAL A 208 1.93 -7.30 4.40
N PHE A 209 2.38 -8.44 3.89
CA PHE A 209 1.60 -9.36 3.09
C PHE A 209 1.05 -10.46 4.00
N LYS A 210 -0.25 -10.74 3.96
CA LYS A 210 -0.85 -11.80 4.78
C LYS A 210 -2.08 -12.40 4.12
N GLU A 211 -2.30 -13.67 4.37
CA GLU A 211 -3.57 -14.33 4.06
C GLU A 211 -4.45 -14.35 5.30
N GLU A 212 -5.67 -13.85 5.18
CA GLU A 212 -6.62 -13.82 6.28
C GLU A 212 -8.06 -13.89 5.77
N ALA A 213 -8.92 -14.57 6.53
CA ALA A 213 -10.35 -14.70 6.24
C ALA A 213 -10.66 -15.18 4.80
N GLY A 214 -9.82 -16.06 4.23
CA GLY A 214 -10.00 -16.56 2.86
C GLY A 214 -9.63 -15.57 1.76
N GLY A 215 -8.88 -14.53 2.10
CA GLY A 215 -8.34 -13.57 1.15
C GLY A 215 -6.89 -13.20 1.44
N PHE A 216 -6.36 -12.31 0.62
CA PHE A 216 -5.01 -11.79 0.70
C PHE A 216 -5.04 -10.28 0.94
N ALA A 217 -4.20 -9.81 1.87
CA ALA A 217 -4.07 -8.40 2.21
C ALA A 217 -2.64 -7.88 2.01
N VAL A 218 -2.56 -6.69 1.45
CA VAL A 218 -1.38 -5.81 1.49
C VAL A 218 -1.66 -4.69 2.49
N VAL A 219 -0.81 -4.58 3.51
CA VAL A 219 -0.94 -3.56 4.56
C VAL A 219 0.23 -2.58 4.48
N LEU A 220 -0.07 -1.33 4.15
CA LEU A 220 0.88 -0.21 4.20
C LEU A 220 0.75 0.49 5.55
N ARG A 221 1.73 0.33 6.43
CA ARG A 221 1.71 0.97 7.75
C ARG A 221 2.26 2.38 7.69
N LYS A 222 1.74 3.29 8.53
CA LYS A 222 2.44 4.55 8.80
C LYS A 222 3.78 4.25 9.47
N SER A 223 4.72 5.18 9.31
CA SER A 223 5.93 5.15 10.12
C SER A 223 5.54 5.28 11.59
N LYS A 224 6.02 4.31 12.39
CA LYS A 224 5.96 4.35 13.87
C LYS A 224 6.90 5.40 14.43
N ILE A 225 7.79 5.92 13.59
CA ILE A 225 8.64 7.06 13.85
C ILE A 225 7.79 8.27 13.45
N PRO A 226 7.26 9.04 14.40
CA PRO A 226 6.65 10.31 14.06
C PRO A 226 7.70 11.16 13.35
N GLU A 227 7.27 11.97 12.38
CA GLU A 227 8.15 12.97 11.82
C GLU A 227 8.71 13.82 12.97
N LEU A 228 10.02 13.71 13.21
CA LEU A 228 10.75 14.47 14.24
C LEU A 228 10.53 15.98 14.10
N SER A 229 10.12 16.43 12.91
CA SER A 229 9.76 17.80 12.54
C SER A 229 8.35 18.24 12.96
N GLU A 230 7.39 17.32 13.12
CA GLU A 230 6.02 17.64 13.59
C GLU A 230 5.89 17.56 15.12
N LEU A 231 6.83 16.88 15.77
CA LEU A 231 6.86 16.78 17.21
C LEU A 231 7.72 17.89 17.81
N GLU A 232 7.17 18.59 18.80
CA GLU A 232 7.95 19.46 19.70
C GLU A 232 8.86 18.61 20.59
N LEU A 233 9.93 18.07 19.98
CA LEU A 233 10.99 17.31 20.65
C LEU A 233 12.19 18.20 20.91
N ASN A 234 12.74 18.09 22.10
CA ASN A 234 14.02 18.70 22.41
C ASN A 234 15.17 17.93 21.74
N GLU A 235 16.33 18.57 21.62
CA GLU A 235 17.52 17.98 20.96
C GLU A 235 17.97 16.64 21.55
N ARG A 236 17.72 16.38 22.84
CA ARG A 236 18.08 15.11 23.47
C ARG A 236 17.13 14.00 23.02
N GLN A 237 15.83 14.30 22.99
CA GLN A 237 14.81 13.38 22.49
C GLN A 237 15.07 13.01 21.03
N LYS A 238 15.46 13.97 20.19
CA LYS A 238 15.87 13.70 18.80
C LYS A 238 17.03 12.70 18.73
N LYS A 239 18.06 12.88 19.55
CA LYS A 239 19.19 11.92 19.65
C LYS A 239 18.76 10.53 20.09
N ALA A 240 17.81 10.41 21.02
CA ALA A 240 17.27 9.12 21.42
C ALA A 240 16.57 8.42 20.24
N ILE A 241 15.77 9.16 19.48
CA ILE A 241 15.03 8.64 18.33
C ILE A 241 16.00 8.22 17.22
N GLU A 242 17.00 9.03 16.88
CA GLU A 242 18.04 8.66 15.90
C GLU A 242 18.79 7.39 16.31
N TYR A 243 19.16 7.26 17.58
CA TYR A 243 19.83 6.07 18.06
C TYR A 243 18.96 4.81 17.94
N ILE A 244 17.67 4.89 18.30
CA ILE A 244 16.73 3.76 18.16
C ILE A 244 16.55 3.39 16.69
N LYS A 245 16.55 4.36 15.76
CA LYS A 245 16.49 4.07 14.31
C LYS A 245 17.67 3.23 13.83
N GLU A 246 18.87 3.49 14.37
CA GLU A 246 20.09 2.79 13.97
C GLU A 246 20.29 1.45 14.70
N HIS A 247 19.79 1.32 15.93
CA HIS A 247 20.13 0.20 16.84
C HIS A 247 18.90 -0.60 17.32
N ASP A 248 17.74 -0.38 16.72
CA ASP A 248 16.40 -0.92 17.04
C ASP A 248 15.84 -0.59 18.44
N ARG A 249 16.71 -0.30 19.41
CA ARG A 249 16.34 0.00 20.80
C ARG A 249 17.38 0.88 21.48
N ILE A 250 16.97 1.47 22.59
CA ILE A 250 17.86 2.20 23.50
C ILE A 250 17.55 1.82 24.94
N THR A 251 18.58 1.75 25.77
CA THR A 251 18.47 1.65 27.22
C THR A 251 18.74 3.01 27.86
N ASN A 252 18.28 3.20 29.10
CA ASN A 252 18.60 4.43 29.83
C ASN A 252 20.13 4.60 30.03
N ARG A 253 20.90 3.50 30.03
CA ARG A 253 22.36 3.56 30.11
C ARG A 253 22.96 4.12 28.81
N GLU A 254 22.52 3.62 27.65
CA GLU A 254 22.95 4.12 26.34
C GLU A 254 22.55 5.60 26.16
N TYR A 255 21.34 5.97 26.60
CA TYR A 255 20.92 7.37 26.50
C TYR A 255 21.74 8.32 27.39
N GLN A 256 22.21 7.87 28.55
CA GLN A 256 23.17 8.60 29.38
C GLN A 256 24.55 8.74 28.70
N ILE A 257 24.99 7.75 27.93
CA ILE A 257 26.24 7.82 27.16
C ILE A 257 26.11 8.84 26.01
N LEU A 258 24.95 8.88 25.33
CA LEU A 258 24.67 9.86 24.28
C LEU A 258 24.55 11.30 24.78
N CYS A 259 24.10 11.47 26.03
CA CYS A 259 23.89 12.76 26.67
C CYS A 259 24.66 12.87 28.00
N PRO A 260 26.01 12.88 27.98
CA PRO A 260 26.83 12.70 29.18
C PRO A 260 26.74 13.86 30.18
N PHE A 261 26.33 15.05 29.73
CA PHE A 261 26.20 16.25 30.55
C PHE A 261 24.78 16.47 31.12
N VAL A 262 23.92 15.46 31.06
CA VAL A 262 22.50 15.56 31.44
C VAL A 262 22.20 14.59 32.57
N THR A 263 21.43 15.04 33.57
CA THR A 263 21.10 14.19 34.72
C THR A 263 20.23 13.01 34.32
N LYS A 264 20.45 11.86 34.99
CA LYS A 264 19.67 10.62 34.78
C LYS A 264 18.16 10.83 34.97
N GLU A 265 17.76 11.74 35.85
CA GLU A 265 16.34 12.05 36.07
C GLU A 265 15.73 12.78 34.86
N THR A 266 16.46 13.73 34.27
CA THR A 266 16.02 14.46 33.07
C THR A 266 15.89 13.52 31.88
N LEU A 267 16.87 12.64 31.66
CA LEU A 267 16.80 11.65 30.58
C LEU A 267 15.67 10.62 30.76
N ARG A 268 15.32 10.28 32.01
CA ARG A 268 14.11 9.49 32.30
C ARG A 268 12.84 10.25 31.97
N LYS A 269 12.77 11.55 32.28
CA LYS A 269 11.63 12.40 31.90
C LYS A 269 11.49 12.50 30.40
N ASP A 270 12.59 12.68 29.66
CA ASP A 270 12.59 12.69 28.20
C ASP A 270 12.04 11.37 27.63
N LEU A 271 12.51 10.22 28.10
CA LEU A 271 12.01 8.91 27.66
C LEU A 271 10.53 8.67 28.05
N ASN A 272 10.12 9.11 29.24
CA ASN A 272 8.72 9.03 29.64
C ASN A 272 7.83 9.93 28.78
N ASP A 273 8.28 11.13 28.43
CA ASP A 273 7.55 12.03 27.52
C ASP A 273 7.40 11.40 26.13
N LEU A 274 8.45 10.74 25.62
CA LEU A 274 8.36 9.97 24.38
C LEU A 274 7.38 8.79 24.46
N ILE A 275 7.26 8.13 25.62
CA ILE A 275 6.24 7.10 25.84
C ILE A 275 4.84 7.71 25.87
N THR A 276 4.67 8.83 26.59
CA THR A 276 3.37 9.53 26.68
C THR A 276 2.91 10.04 25.32
N LYS A 277 3.84 10.47 24.46
CA LYS A 277 3.58 10.86 23.07
C LYS A 277 3.36 9.66 22.13
N GLU A 278 3.31 8.43 22.65
CA GLU A 278 3.11 7.18 21.90
C GLU A 278 4.16 6.93 20.81
N ILE A 279 5.41 7.35 21.06
CA ILE A 279 6.52 7.26 20.10
C ILE A 279 7.32 5.98 20.33
N ILE A 280 7.60 5.69 21.60
CA ILE A 280 8.37 4.52 22.02
C ILE A 280 7.61 3.75 23.09
N VAL A 281 7.83 2.44 23.17
CA VAL A 281 7.33 1.58 24.23
C VAL A 281 8.47 1.11 25.12
N LYS A 282 8.20 1.03 26.42
CA LYS A 282 9.12 0.43 27.39
C LYS A 282 8.94 -1.08 27.44
N ARG A 283 10.02 -1.83 27.25
CA ARG A 283 10.07 -3.29 27.33
C ARG A 283 11.06 -3.77 28.39
N GLY A 284 10.90 -5.01 28.84
CA GLY A 284 11.79 -5.67 29.79
C GLY A 284 11.56 -5.34 31.26
N VAL A 285 12.31 -6.00 32.15
CA VAL A 285 12.10 -5.96 33.60
C VAL A 285 13.43 -5.69 34.34
N LYS A 286 13.39 -4.86 35.40
CA LYS A 286 14.55 -4.50 36.24
C LYS A 286 15.75 -4.00 35.42
N ARG A 287 16.80 -4.82 35.27
CA ARG A 287 18.05 -4.46 34.58
C ARG A 287 17.98 -4.64 33.06
N GLY A 288 16.98 -5.35 32.56
CA GLY A 288 16.76 -5.57 31.13
C GLY A 288 15.78 -4.57 30.50
N VAL A 289 15.56 -3.41 31.11
CA VAL A 289 14.63 -2.40 30.56
C VAL A 289 15.26 -1.69 29.37
N PHE A 290 14.56 -1.71 28.24
CA PHE A 290 14.89 -0.97 27.04
C PHE A 290 13.64 -0.29 26.46
N TYR A 291 13.86 0.60 25.50
CA TYR A 291 12.83 1.35 24.80
C TYR A 291 13.03 1.14 23.30
N GLU A 292 11.96 0.84 22.59
CA GLU A 292 11.91 0.62 21.14
C GLU A 292 10.72 1.39 20.57
N PHE A 293 10.66 1.61 19.26
CA PHE A 293 9.44 2.17 18.66
C PHE A 293 8.22 1.26 18.94
N ILE A 294 7.05 1.87 19.20
CA ILE A 294 5.78 1.13 19.39
C ILE A 294 5.54 0.24 18.19
#